data_AF-A0A434SJ42-F1
#
_entry.id   AF-A0A434SJ42-F1
#
_cell.length_a   1.000
_cell.length_b   1.000
_cell.length_c   1.000
_cell.angle_alpha   90.00
_cell.angle_beta   90.00
_cell.angle_gamma   90.00
#
_symmetry.space_group_name_H-M   'P 1'
#
loop_
_entity.id
_entity.type
_entity.pdbx_description
1 polymer ?
#
loop_
_entity_poly.entity_id
_entity_poly.type
_entity_poly.pdbx_seq_one_letter_code
_entity_poly.pdbx_strand_id
1 'polypeptide(L)' 'MVKAIALVAILALGACTTTGGSFCAVEHPIRPTKAEVATLSDATVASILAHNRKGQRLCGWKP' A
#
# COMPACT_ATOMS: atom_id res chain seq x y z
N MET A 1 5.28 -39.02 -19.41
CA MET A 1 3.91 -38.51 -19.16
C MET A 1 3.81 -37.87 -17.77
N VAL A 2 4.00 -38.63 -16.68
CA VAL A 2 3.97 -38.11 -15.29
C VAL A 2 4.92 -36.92 -15.06
N LYS A 3 6.14 -36.96 -15.59
CA LYS A 3 7.13 -35.88 -15.45
C LYS A 3 6.68 -34.55 -16.08
N ALA A 4 5.99 -34.61 -17.21
CA ALA A 4 5.48 -33.41 -17.89
C ALA A 4 4.30 -32.80 -17.12
N ILE A 5 3.41 -33.65 -16.58
CA ILE A 5 2.28 -33.22 -15.75
C ILE A 5 2.78 -32.57 -14.44
N ALA A 6 3.77 -33.17 -13.79
CA ALA A 6 4.38 -32.61 -12.58
C ALA A 6 5.03 -31.24 -12.84
N LEU A 7 5.73 -31.08 -13.97
CA LEU A 7 6.34 -29.81 -14.35
C LEU A 7 5.29 -28.72 -14.59
N VAL A 8 4.22 -29.02 -15.31
CA VAL A 8 3.11 -28.08 -15.55
C VAL A 8 2.40 -27.69 -14.26
N ALA A 9 2.20 -28.63 -13.33
CA ALA A 9 1.60 -28.36 -12.03
C ALA A 9 2.46 -27.39 -11.18
N ILE A 10 3.78 -27.56 -11.19
CA ILE A 10 4.71 -26.67 -10.45
C ILE A 10 4.73 -25.26 -11.06
N LEU A 11 4.71 -25.16 -12.39
CA LEU A 11 4.68 -23.87 -13.09
C LEU A 11 3.36 -23.11 -12.85
N ALA A 12 2.23 -23.82 -12.77
CA ALA A 12 0.94 -23.22 -12.45
C ALA A 12 0.89 -22.65 -11.02
N LEU A 13 1.58 -23.27 -10.06
CA LEU A 13 1.65 -22.80 -8.67
C LEU A 13 2.55 -21.56 -8.50
N GLY A 14 3.58 -21.42 -9.33
CA GLY A 14 4.47 -20.25 -9.31
C GLY A 14 3.89 -18.99 -9.96
N ALA A 15 2.81 -19.10 -10.74
CA ALA A 15 2.24 -17.98 -11.49
C ALA A 15 1.42 -16.99 -10.61
N CYS A 16 1.08 -17.35 -9.37
CA CYS A 16 0.37 -16.48 -8.42
C CYS A 16 1.28 -15.75 -7.43
N THR A 17 2.59 -15.63 -7.71
CA THR A 17 3.46 -14.79 -6.89
C THR A 17 3.23 -13.32 -7.23
N THR A 18 2.50 -12.60 -6.37
CA THR A 18 2.50 -11.14 -6.39
C THR A 18 3.90 -10.65 -6.01
N THR A 19 4.44 -9.66 -6.74
CA THR A 19 5.60 -8.90 -6.23
C THR A 19 5.16 -8.26 -4.92
N GLY A 20 5.60 -8.83 -3.80
CA GLY A 20 5.21 -8.41 -2.47
C GLY A 20 5.86 -7.09 -2.08
N GLY A 21 5.10 -6.26 -1.38
CA GLY A 21 5.55 -5.06 -0.70
C GLY A 21 4.44 -4.63 0.26
N SER A 22 4.78 -4.21 1.48
CA SER A 22 3.76 -3.66 2.37
C SER A 22 3.42 -2.23 1.93
N PHE A 23 2.18 -1.80 2.14
CA PHE A 23 1.81 -0.38 2.04
C PHE A 23 2.84 0.52 2.75
N CYS A 24 3.35 0.08 3.90
CA CYS A 24 4.33 0.79 4.70
C CYS A 24 5.72 0.93 4.08
N ALA A 25 6.05 0.15 3.05
CA ALA A 25 7.34 0.20 2.37
C ALA A 25 7.37 1.24 1.24
N VAL A 26 6.21 1.63 0.72
CA VAL A 26 6.09 2.51 -0.45
C VAL A 26 5.40 3.83 -0.12
N GLU A 27 4.60 3.87 0.94
CA GLU A 27 3.84 5.05 1.34
C GLU A 27 4.44 5.76 2.55
N HIS A 28 4.13 7.05 2.66
CA HIS A 28 4.61 7.93 3.74
C HIS A 28 3.49 8.87 4.22
N PRO A 29 3.61 9.43 5.44
CA PRO A 29 2.63 10.40 5.93
C PRO A 29 2.65 11.67 5.08
N ILE A 30 1.47 12.16 4.71
CA ILE A 30 1.30 13.42 3.99
C ILE A 30 1.15 14.54 5.04
N ARG A 31 2.10 15.48 5.08
CA ARG A 31 2.11 16.59 6.06
C ARG A 31 2.16 17.95 5.37
N PRO A 32 1.01 18.49 4.94
CA PRO A 32 0.96 19.80 4.32
C PRO A 32 1.38 20.88 5.31
N THR A 33 2.07 21.90 4.82
CA THR A 33 2.33 23.15 5.52
C THR A 33 1.02 23.88 5.82
N LYS A 34 1.06 24.81 6.77
CA LYS A 34 -0.11 25.65 7.09
C LYS A 34 -0.66 26.41 5.86
N ALA A 35 0.23 26.87 4.98
CA ALA A 35 -0.16 27.58 3.76
C ALA A 35 -0.89 26.65 2.78
N GLU A 36 -0.44 25.39 2.65
CA GLU A 36 -1.11 24.40 1.81
C GLU A 36 -2.48 24.02 2.40
N VAL A 37 -2.58 23.81 3.72
CA VAL A 37 -3.88 23.50 4.35
C VAL A 37 -4.94 24.56 4.05
N ALA A 38 -4.56 25.84 3.97
CA ALA A 38 -5.49 26.94 3.69
C ALA A 38 -6.09 26.90 2.28
N THR A 39 -5.51 26.15 1.34
CA THR A 39 -5.99 26.02 -0.04
C THR A 39 -6.65 24.68 -0.33
N LEU A 40 -6.59 23.73 0.59
CA LEU A 40 -7.22 22.41 0.43
C LEU A 40 -8.72 22.49 0.66
N SER A 41 -9.47 21.70 -0.12
CA SER A 41 -10.87 21.44 0.17
C SER A 41 -11.02 20.55 1.41
N ASP A 42 -12.15 20.66 2.11
CA ASP A 42 -12.48 19.78 3.25
C ASP A 42 -12.39 18.29 2.88
N ALA A 43 -12.81 17.93 1.66
CA ALA A 43 -12.75 16.57 1.16
C ALA A 43 -11.29 16.07 1.03
N THR A 44 -10.39 16.93 0.54
CA THR A 44 -8.97 16.60 0.44
C THR A 44 -8.34 16.47 1.83
N VAL A 45 -8.66 17.37 2.76
CA VAL A 45 -8.21 17.29 4.15
C VAL A 45 -8.66 15.96 4.79
N ALA A 46 -9.92 15.59 4.62
CA ALA A 46 -10.46 14.33 5.14
C ALA A 46 -9.74 13.10 4.55
N SER A 47 -9.43 13.12 3.25
CA SER A 47 -8.68 12.04 2.60
C SER A 47 -7.25 11.90 3.16
N ILE A 48 -6.53 13.02 3.32
CA ILE A 48 -5.17 13.02 3.90
C ILE A 48 -5.19 12.50 5.33
N LEU A 49 -6.17 12.92 6.14
CA LEU A 49 -6.32 12.43 7.51
C LEU A 49 -6.61 10.93 7.54
N ALA A 50 -7.47 10.42 6.66
CA ALA A 50 -7.77 9.00 6.57
C ALA A 50 -6.52 8.18 6.18
N HIS A 51 -5.74 8.65 5.22
CA HIS A 51 -4.45 8.06 4.82
C HIS A 51 -3.47 8.00 5.99
N ASN A 52 -3.22 9.13 6.65
CA ASN A 52 -2.28 9.21 7.76
C ASN A 52 -2.71 8.35 8.95
N ARG A 53 -4.01 8.30 9.28
CA ARG A 53 -4.54 7.43 10.36
C ARG A 53 -4.39 5.94 10.01
N LYS A 54 -4.57 5.57 8.75
CA LYS A 54 -4.35 4.20 8.27
C LYS A 54 -2.87 3.82 8.44
N GLY A 55 -1.95 4.68 8.03
CA GLY A 55 -0.52 4.45 8.24
C GLY A 55 -0.09 4.50 9.71
N GLN A 56 -0.72 5.31 10.55
CA GLN A 56 -0.51 5.24 12.00
C GLN A 56 -0.86 3.85 12.54
N ARG A 57 -2.02 3.31 12.15
CA ARG A 57 -2.51 2.00 12.60
C ARG A 57 -1.71 0.82 12.05
N LEU A 58 -1.30 0.89 10.78
CA LEU A 58 -0.66 -0.25 10.09
C LEU A 58 0.86 -0.19 10.07
N CYS A 59 1.42 1.02 10.06
CA CYS A 59 2.84 1.27 9.80
C CYS A 59 3.56 1.98 10.95
N GLY A 60 2.86 2.32 12.03
CA GLY A 60 3.44 3.03 13.17
C GLY A 60 3.84 4.48 12.86
N TRP A 61 3.25 5.10 11.83
CA TRP A 61 3.50 6.51 11.54
C TRP A 61 3.11 7.39 12.72
N LYS A 62 3.99 8.34 13.05
CA LYS A 62 3.73 9.32 14.11
C LYS A 62 2.91 10.48 13.55
N PRO A 63 1.96 11.05 14.31
CA PRO A 63 1.27 12.29 13.93
C PRO A 63 2.27 13.40 13.56
#